data_AF-A0A1A0RI51-F1
#
_entry.id   AF-A0A1A0RI51-F1
#
_cell.length_a   1.000
_cell.length_b   1.000
_cell.length_c   1.000
_cell.angle_alpha   90.00
_cell.angle_beta   90.00
_cell.angle_gamma   90.00
#
_symmetry.space_group_name_H-M   'P 1'
#
loop_
_entity.id
_entity.type
_entity.pdbx_description
1 polymer ?
#
loop_
_entity_poly.entity_id
_entity_poly.type
_entity_poly.pdbx_seq_one_letter_code
_entity_poly.pdbx_strand_id
1 'polypeptide(L)'
;MRLSAEDGLWSTGPRTVDVPVVAVLEVSGAVLSWVVDEGVGEPPSITFTDPERADWLWRVVGESGHVALLDALRHRESGEPVDLAGVEMLPGTTDTLRRLAIGHWLRRWWPASDRDGIAALERPVLDAELALLTVRAEDFFTDDTLDSDVAGLLAPHVGVLSSFVGQSDPRIAALVEECRELAGEIGLDWPDPVGAAPQRDDYALAAGAGEGAIAAGLIARGTGTVAWSAVPPGVFDAAEGTIEWSVAAAGAGVAAEVRVALSGLDSPLGIEVEIRGNGCAASGFLDATGRGVLELHDPEGQPLIETQAWNLDWPHTSVRVGAAGVGESASDRDRVRAFARARLNVPGDDAFLAEIRAAESDY
;
A
#
# COMPACT_ATOMS: atom_id res chain seq x y z
N MET A 1 -11.47 28.32 -8.91
CA MET A 1 -11.30 26.85 -9.06
C MET A 1 -11.58 26.46 -10.50
N ARG A 2 -10.81 25.54 -11.09
CA ARG A 2 -11.04 25.05 -12.45
C ARG A 2 -11.59 23.62 -12.40
N LEU A 3 -12.62 23.35 -13.19
CA LEU A 3 -13.21 22.03 -13.36
C LEU A 3 -12.85 21.47 -14.74
N SER A 4 -12.46 20.21 -14.81
CA SER A 4 -12.24 19.47 -16.05
C SER A 4 -13.08 18.21 -16.06
N ALA A 5 -13.52 17.77 -17.24
CA ALA A 5 -14.23 16.51 -17.38
C ALA A 5 -13.33 15.48 -18.06
N GLU A 6 -13.10 14.35 -17.38
CA GLU A 6 -12.31 13.22 -17.88
C GLU A 6 -13.06 11.92 -17.56
N ASP A 7 -13.09 10.99 -18.53
CA ASP A 7 -13.80 9.70 -18.42
C ASP A 7 -15.27 9.81 -17.94
N GLY A 8 -15.92 10.94 -18.18
CA GLY A 8 -17.31 11.19 -17.79
C GLY A 8 -17.51 11.72 -16.36
N LEU A 9 -16.44 11.96 -15.60
CA LEU A 9 -16.48 12.57 -14.27
C LEU A 9 -15.85 13.97 -14.28
N TRP A 10 -16.32 14.84 -13.39
CA TRP A 10 -15.76 16.18 -13.21
C TRP A 10 -14.71 16.18 -12.10
N SER A 11 -13.58 16.86 -12.32
CA SER A 11 -12.48 17.00 -11.37
C SER A 11 -12.01 18.45 -11.19
N THR A 12 -11.50 18.79 -10.00
CA THR A 12 -10.93 20.13 -9.70
C THR A 12 -9.45 20.28 -10.09
N GLY A 13 -8.82 19.20 -10.54
CA GLY A 13 -7.41 19.15 -10.93
C GLY A 13 -7.16 18.05 -11.95
N PRO A 14 -5.96 18.04 -12.58
CA PRO A 14 -5.57 16.94 -13.46
C PRO A 14 -5.60 15.63 -12.66
N ARG A 15 -5.93 14.52 -13.33
CA ARG A 15 -5.88 13.21 -12.69
C ARG A 15 -4.47 13.00 -12.14
N THR A 16 -4.40 12.87 -10.81
CA THR A 16 -3.17 12.76 -10.05
C THR A 16 -2.43 11.47 -10.41
N VAL A 17 -1.12 11.49 -10.15
CA VAL A 17 -0.12 10.46 -10.45
C VAL A 17 -0.58 9.04 -10.09
N ASP A 18 -0.15 8.03 -10.86
CA ASP A 18 -0.50 6.63 -10.62
C ASP A 18 0.00 6.11 -9.25
N VAL A 19 -0.61 5.03 -8.76
CA VAL A 19 -0.10 4.32 -7.57
C VAL A 19 1.36 3.89 -7.80
N PRO A 20 2.21 3.92 -6.76
CA PRO A 20 1.91 4.15 -5.35
C PRO A 20 2.08 5.59 -4.85
N VAL A 21 2.25 6.61 -5.69
CA VAL A 21 2.56 7.99 -5.21
C VAL A 21 1.32 8.84 -4.86
N VAL A 22 0.13 8.25 -4.90
CA VAL A 22 -1.14 8.92 -4.62
C VAL A 22 -1.85 8.30 -3.43
N ALA A 23 -2.27 9.16 -2.49
CA ALA A 23 -3.24 8.82 -1.46
C ALA A 23 -4.64 9.21 -1.92
N VAL A 24 -5.61 8.34 -1.68
CA VAL A 24 -6.99 8.50 -2.12
C VAL A 24 -7.91 8.28 -0.93
N LEU A 25 -9.00 9.05 -0.86
CA LEU A 25 -10.07 8.88 0.12
C LEU A 25 -11.42 9.06 -0.57
N GLU A 26 -12.29 8.06 -0.49
CA GLU A 26 -13.70 8.20 -0.85
C GLU A 26 -14.45 8.92 0.27
N VAL A 27 -15.20 9.96 -0.06
CA VAL A 27 -16.13 10.65 0.83
C VAL A 27 -17.50 10.73 0.15
N SER A 28 -18.53 11.20 0.83
CA SER A 28 -19.87 11.29 0.23
C SER A 28 -19.87 12.09 -1.06
N GLY A 29 -20.18 11.43 -2.18
CA GLY A 29 -20.32 12.07 -3.50
C GLY A 29 -19.02 12.45 -4.20
N ALA A 30 -17.84 12.13 -3.64
CA ALA A 30 -16.57 12.45 -4.27
C ALA A 30 -15.41 11.53 -3.85
N VAL A 31 -14.36 11.53 -4.65
CA VAL A 31 -13.07 10.94 -4.32
C VAL A 31 -12.03 12.05 -4.24
N LEU A 32 -11.33 12.15 -3.12
CA LEU A 32 -10.25 13.10 -2.88
C LEU A 32 -8.92 12.41 -3.14
N SER A 33 -7.99 13.07 -3.82
CA SER A 33 -6.64 12.57 -4.04
C SER A 33 -5.56 13.60 -3.72
N TRP A 34 -4.46 13.11 -3.14
CA TRP A 34 -3.25 13.86 -2.82
C TRP A 34 -2.03 13.11 -3.32
N VAL A 35 -1.03 13.84 -3.80
CA VAL A 35 0.30 13.25 -4.00
C VAL A 35 0.98 13.16 -2.64
N VAL A 36 1.50 11.99 -2.29
CA VAL A 36 1.91 11.71 -0.90
C VAL A 36 3.13 12.53 -0.44
N ASP A 37 4.07 12.78 -1.34
CA ASP A 37 5.30 13.52 -1.09
C ASP A 37 5.18 15.04 -1.31
N GLU A 38 3.97 15.54 -1.59
CA GLU A 38 3.67 16.97 -1.60
C GLU A 38 3.49 17.53 -0.18
N GLY A 39 3.65 18.85 -0.06
CA GLY A 39 3.63 19.56 1.22
C GLY A 39 2.31 19.38 2.00
N VAL A 40 2.42 19.42 3.33
CA VAL A 40 1.25 19.50 4.19
C VAL A 40 0.51 20.82 3.91
N GLY A 41 -0.80 20.74 3.67
CA GLY A 41 -1.65 21.89 3.34
C GLY A 41 -1.93 22.07 1.84
N GLU A 42 -1.33 21.28 0.95
CA GLU A 42 -1.74 21.26 -0.46
C GLU A 42 -3.17 20.72 -0.59
N PRO A 43 -4.05 21.41 -1.37
CA PRO A 43 -5.44 21.02 -1.51
C PRO A 43 -5.57 19.73 -2.33
N PRO A 44 -6.59 18.88 -2.07
CA PRO A 44 -6.83 17.70 -2.88
C PRO A 44 -7.26 18.05 -4.31
N SER A 45 -6.97 17.14 -5.23
CA SER A 45 -7.80 17.00 -6.42
C SER A 45 -9.10 16.29 -6.01
N ILE A 46 -10.24 16.89 -6.35
CA ILE A 46 -11.57 16.34 -6.05
C ILE A 46 -12.15 15.81 -7.34
N THR A 47 -12.53 14.52 -7.37
CA THR A 47 -13.29 13.92 -8.47
C THR A 47 -14.70 13.65 -8.00
N PHE A 48 -15.71 14.26 -8.62
CA PHE A 48 -17.10 14.12 -8.19
C PHE A 48 -17.73 12.86 -8.78
N THR A 49 -18.23 11.98 -7.91
CA THR A 49 -18.98 10.77 -8.28
C THR A 49 -20.49 11.03 -8.26
N ASP A 50 -20.96 11.78 -7.27
CA ASP A 50 -22.32 12.27 -7.14
C ASP A 50 -22.30 13.64 -6.43
N PRO A 51 -22.27 14.75 -7.18
CA PRO A 51 -22.17 16.08 -6.59
C PRO A 51 -23.29 16.41 -5.61
N GLU A 52 -24.49 15.87 -5.80
CA GLU A 52 -25.65 16.18 -4.95
C GLU A 52 -25.52 15.61 -3.54
N ARG A 53 -24.69 14.57 -3.37
CA ARG A 53 -24.39 13.94 -2.08
C ARG A 53 -23.19 14.56 -1.37
N ALA A 54 -22.45 15.44 -2.03
CA ALA A 54 -21.29 16.11 -1.45
C ALA A 54 -21.67 17.36 -0.64
N ASP A 55 -22.61 17.23 0.33
CA ASP A 55 -23.07 18.35 1.17
C ASP A 55 -21.91 18.95 1.97
N TRP A 56 -20.97 18.13 2.45
CA TRP A 56 -19.78 18.55 3.19
C TRP A 56 -18.93 19.63 2.47
N LEU A 57 -19.06 19.79 1.15
CA LEU A 57 -18.33 20.79 0.37
C LEU A 57 -18.57 22.22 0.87
N TRP A 58 -19.72 22.55 1.44
CA TRP A 58 -19.94 23.89 1.98
C TRP A 58 -18.93 24.24 3.09
N ARG A 59 -18.41 23.23 3.81
CA ARG A 59 -17.36 23.41 4.82
C ARG A 59 -16.00 23.71 4.20
N VAL A 60 -15.77 23.27 2.96
CA VAL A 60 -14.48 23.35 2.26
C VAL A 60 -14.41 24.55 1.32
N VAL A 61 -15.47 24.86 0.57
CA VAL A 61 -15.48 25.99 -0.39
C VAL A 61 -16.43 27.13 0.03
N GLY A 62 -17.02 27.03 1.22
CA GLY A 62 -18.04 27.96 1.69
C GLY A 62 -19.42 27.74 1.03
N GLU A 63 -20.47 28.27 1.63
CA GLU A 63 -21.85 28.13 1.14
C GLU A 63 -22.02 28.64 -0.31
N SER A 64 -21.48 29.82 -0.61
CA SER A 64 -21.56 30.41 -1.96
C SER A 64 -20.77 29.60 -2.98
N GLY A 65 -19.62 29.05 -2.59
CA GLY A 65 -18.80 28.19 -3.45
C GLY A 65 -19.48 26.87 -3.75
N HIS A 66 -20.12 26.27 -2.76
CA HIS A 66 -20.87 25.02 -2.91
C HIS A 66 -22.05 25.17 -3.88
N VAL A 67 -22.84 26.24 -3.74
CA VAL A 67 -23.94 26.53 -4.68
C VAL A 67 -23.43 26.74 -6.12
N ALA A 68 -22.35 27.50 -6.29
CA ALA A 68 -21.75 27.74 -7.60
C ALA A 68 -21.23 26.45 -8.24
N LEU A 69 -20.65 25.56 -7.44
CA LEU A 69 -20.12 24.28 -7.90
C LEU A 69 -21.24 23.31 -8.29
N LEU A 70 -22.28 23.16 -7.47
CA LEU A 70 -23.46 22.35 -7.80
C LEU A 70 -24.17 22.83 -9.07
N ASP A 71 -24.34 24.15 -9.21
CA ASP A 71 -24.99 24.73 -10.39
C ASP A 71 -24.19 24.45 -11.67
N ALA A 72 -22.86 24.55 -11.59
CA ALA A 72 -21.97 24.22 -12.70
C ALA A 72 -22.04 22.74 -13.10
N LEU A 73 -22.11 21.82 -12.14
CA LEU A 73 -22.12 20.38 -12.40
C LEU A 73 -23.47 19.86 -12.91
N ARG A 74 -24.60 20.44 -12.45
CA ARG A 74 -25.96 20.01 -12.86
C ARG A 74 -26.30 20.32 -14.32
N HIS A 75 -25.77 21.41 -14.87
CA HIS A 75 -26.25 21.97 -16.14
C HIS A 75 -25.31 21.72 -17.33
N ARG A 76 -24.26 20.91 -17.18
CA ARG A 76 -23.18 20.79 -18.16
C ARG A 76 -22.96 19.35 -18.60
N GLU A 77 -23.01 19.12 -19.91
CA GLU A 77 -22.47 17.91 -20.53
C GLU A 77 -20.93 17.96 -20.53
N SER A 78 -20.31 16.79 -20.32
CA SER A 78 -18.85 16.62 -20.24
C SER A 78 -18.15 17.13 -21.52
N GLY A 79 -17.07 17.92 -21.38
CA GLY A 79 -16.15 18.15 -22.51
C GLY A 79 -15.27 19.41 -22.45
N GLU A 80 -15.76 20.54 -21.93
CA GLU A 80 -14.96 21.78 -21.83
C GLU A 80 -14.64 22.13 -20.37
N PRO A 81 -13.37 22.47 -20.06
CA PRO A 81 -13.00 22.95 -18.74
C PRO A 81 -13.77 24.23 -18.35
N VAL A 82 -14.16 24.34 -17.09
CA VAL A 82 -14.92 25.47 -16.55
C VAL A 82 -14.13 26.15 -15.45
N ASP A 83 -13.95 27.47 -15.56
CA ASP A 83 -13.37 28.28 -14.50
C ASP A 83 -14.46 28.90 -13.61
N LEU A 84 -14.50 28.49 -12.35
CA LEU A 84 -15.36 29.05 -11.31
C LEU A 84 -14.62 30.19 -10.60
N ALA A 85 -15.00 31.43 -10.93
CA ALA A 85 -14.44 32.63 -10.32
C ALA A 85 -14.87 32.77 -8.85
N GLY A 86 -13.92 33.06 -7.97
CA GLY A 86 -14.18 33.28 -6.53
C GLY A 86 -14.48 32.02 -5.72
N VAL A 87 -14.37 30.83 -6.33
CA VAL A 87 -14.45 29.55 -5.62
C VAL A 87 -13.03 29.06 -5.34
N GLU A 88 -12.68 29.02 -4.06
CA GLU A 88 -11.39 28.54 -3.55
C GLU A 88 -11.65 27.65 -2.33
N MET A 89 -10.78 26.65 -2.13
CA MET A 89 -10.84 25.84 -0.92
C MET A 89 -10.27 26.62 0.25
N LEU A 90 -10.97 26.59 1.38
CA LEU A 90 -10.56 27.20 2.62
C LEU A 90 -9.33 26.43 3.17
N PRO A 91 -8.24 27.13 3.54
CA PRO A 91 -7.06 26.47 4.07
C PRO A 91 -7.36 25.64 5.32
N GLY A 92 -6.78 24.44 5.41
CA GLY A 92 -6.87 23.56 6.58
C GLY A 92 -8.17 22.76 6.72
N THR A 93 -9.21 23.04 5.92
CA THR A 93 -10.50 22.32 6.05
C THR A 93 -10.44 20.85 5.62
N THR A 94 -9.39 20.47 4.89
CA THR A 94 -9.15 19.11 4.40
C THR A 94 -8.01 18.40 5.13
N ASP A 95 -7.42 18.99 6.17
CA ASP A 95 -6.24 18.41 6.85
C ASP A 95 -6.54 17.06 7.50
N THR A 96 -7.69 16.93 8.17
CA THR A 96 -8.16 15.65 8.73
C THR A 96 -8.37 14.59 7.63
N LEU A 97 -8.95 14.98 6.50
CA LEU A 97 -9.19 14.08 5.36
C LEU A 97 -7.88 13.68 4.69
N ARG A 98 -6.93 14.61 4.56
CA ARG A 98 -5.59 14.32 4.05
C ARG A 98 -4.88 13.32 4.97
N ARG A 99 -4.93 13.54 6.30
CA ARG A 99 -4.34 12.61 7.26
C ARG A 99 -4.97 11.23 7.15
N LEU A 100 -6.29 11.13 7.00
CA LEU A 100 -6.99 9.87 6.81
C LEU A 100 -6.57 9.16 5.50
N ALA A 101 -6.53 9.90 4.39
CA ALA A 101 -6.06 9.40 3.09
C ALA A 101 -4.60 8.89 3.17
N ILE A 102 -3.71 9.64 3.82
CA ILE A 102 -2.32 9.21 4.05
C ILE A 102 -2.30 7.94 4.91
N GLY A 103 -3.11 7.83 5.95
CA GLY A 103 -3.17 6.62 6.76
C GLY A 103 -3.63 5.39 5.98
N HIS A 104 -4.66 5.50 5.13
CA HIS A 104 -5.05 4.42 4.21
C HIS A 104 -3.97 4.11 3.17
N TRP A 105 -3.21 5.12 2.76
CA TRP A 105 -2.03 4.93 1.91
C TRP A 105 -0.92 4.17 2.65
N LEU A 106 -0.56 4.53 3.88
CA LEU A 106 0.41 3.80 4.73
C LEU A 106 -0.01 2.34 4.86
N ARG A 107 -1.31 2.12 5.08
CA ARG A 107 -1.93 0.80 5.19
C ARG A 107 -1.71 -0.09 3.96
N ARG A 108 -1.61 0.50 2.76
CA ARG A 108 -1.58 -0.25 1.49
C ARG A 108 -0.23 -0.20 0.76
N TRP A 109 0.55 0.85 0.98
CA TRP A 109 1.70 1.18 0.15
C TRP A 109 2.97 1.50 0.94
N TRP A 110 2.94 1.37 2.29
CA TRP A 110 4.14 1.62 3.08
C TRP A 110 5.30 0.71 2.64
N PRO A 111 6.44 1.28 2.23
CA PRO A 111 7.53 0.53 1.60
C PRO A 111 8.49 -0.03 2.65
N ALA A 112 8.00 -0.91 3.54
CA ALA A 112 8.85 -1.56 4.53
C ALA A 112 10.01 -2.31 3.85
N SER A 113 11.22 -2.10 4.35
CA SER A 113 12.44 -2.68 3.78
C SER A 113 13.57 -2.68 4.80
N ASP A 114 14.07 -3.87 5.14
CA ASP A 114 15.25 -4.00 5.99
C ASP A 114 16.51 -3.51 5.25
N ARG A 115 16.55 -3.69 3.92
CA ARG A 115 17.68 -3.27 3.07
C ARG A 115 17.81 -1.76 3.00
N ASP A 116 16.69 -1.05 2.89
CA ASP A 116 16.66 0.41 2.77
C ASP A 116 16.48 1.12 4.13
N GLY A 117 16.41 0.39 5.23
CA GLY A 117 16.26 0.93 6.58
C GLY A 117 14.91 1.63 6.78
N ILE A 118 13.83 1.01 6.30
CA ILE A 118 12.45 1.50 6.45
C ILE A 118 11.69 0.50 7.31
N ALA A 119 11.56 0.79 8.60
CA ALA A 119 10.83 -0.04 9.54
C ALA A 119 9.38 -0.29 9.12
N ALA A 120 8.89 -1.51 9.38
CA ALA A 120 7.49 -1.85 9.19
C ALA A 120 6.60 -1.14 10.24
N LEU A 121 5.40 -0.73 9.82
CA LEU A 121 4.43 -0.11 10.73
C LEU A 121 3.61 -1.18 11.47
N GLU A 122 3.39 -0.96 12.76
CA GLU A 122 2.52 -1.82 13.59
C GLU A 122 1.06 -1.70 13.13
N ARG A 123 0.63 -2.64 12.29
CA ARG A 123 -0.71 -2.62 11.66
C ARG A 123 -1.88 -2.48 12.65
N PRO A 124 -1.91 -3.18 13.80
CA PRO A 124 -2.97 -2.99 14.79
C PRO A 124 -3.06 -1.55 15.32
N VAL A 125 -1.92 -0.88 15.51
CA VAL A 125 -1.86 0.51 15.99
C VAL A 125 -2.34 1.46 14.89
N LEU A 126 -1.85 1.30 13.65
CA LEU A 126 -2.27 2.13 12.52
C LEU A 126 -3.78 2.01 12.25
N ASP A 127 -4.32 0.79 12.21
CA ASP A 127 -5.75 0.57 11.94
C ASP A 127 -6.64 1.11 13.09
N ALA A 128 -6.15 1.08 14.33
CA ALA A 128 -6.82 1.69 15.48
C ALA A 128 -6.87 3.24 15.38
N GLU A 129 -5.74 3.87 15.03
CA GLU A 129 -5.70 5.32 14.81
C GLU A 129 -6.59 5.76 13.65
N LEU A 130 -6.59 4.99 12.56
CA LEU A 130 -7.47 5.20 11.41
C LEU A 130 -8.94 5.14 11.81
N ALA A 131 -9.34 4.13 12.58
CA ALA A 131 -10.72 3.99 13.05
C ALA A 131 -11.19 5.22 13.83
N LEU A 132 -10.38 5.72 14.77
CA LEU A 132 -10.70 6.92 15.54
C LEU A 132 -10.70 8.18 14.66
N LEU A 133 -9.81 8.27 13.66
CA LEU A 133 -9.75 9.39 12.74
C LEU A 133 -10.96 9.42 11.79
N THR A 134 -11.45 8.25 11.36
CA THR A 134 -12.68 8.11 10.58
C THR A 134 -13.89 8.62 11.36
N VAL A 135 -14.02 8.26 12.65
CA VAL A 135 -15.09 8.79 13.52
C VAL A 135 -15.02 10.31 13.65
N ARG A 136 -13.82 10.88 13.81
CA ARG A 136 -13.64 12.35 13.85
C ARG A 136 -14.00 13.04 12.53
N ALA A 137 -14.06 12.31 11.42
CA ALA A 137 -14.41 12.79 10.09
C ALA A 137 -15.80 12.34 9.63
N GLU A 138 -16.65 11.82 10.53
CA GLU A 138 -17.98 11.27 10.19
C GLU A 138 -18.87 12.24 9.39
N ASP A 139 -18.74 13.55 9.62
CA ASP A 139 -19.47 14.60 8.91
C ASP A 139 -19.21 14.63 7.39
N PHE A 140 -18.16 13.97 6.90
CA PHE A 140 -17.82 13.84 5.48
C PHE A 140 -18.34 12.53 4.85
N PHE A 141 -18.85 11.61 5.68
CA PHE A 141 -19.34 10.28 5.33
C PHE A 141 -20.85 10.18 5.66
N THR A 142 -21.67 10.93 4.94
CA THR A 142 -23.14 10.88 5.08
C THR A 142 -23.75 9.52 4.69
N ASP A 143 -22.96 8.63 4.09
CA ASP A 143 -23.37 7.34 3.55
C ASP A 143 -22.26 6.31 3.79
N ASP A 144 -22.58 5.02 3.65
CA ASP A 144 -21.57 3.95 3.68
C ASP A 144 -20.63 4.10 2.47
N THR A 145 -19.42 4.56 2.72
CA THR A 145 -18.32 4.65 1.74
C THR A 145 -17.31 3.52 1.96
N LEU A 146 -16.42 3.29 1.00
CA LEU A 146 -15.36 2.28 1.13
C LEU A 146 -14.43 2.56 2.32
N ASP A 147 -14.14 3.83 2.61
CA ASP A 147 -13.15 4.23 3.61
C ASP A 147 -13.77 4.59 4.98
N SER A 148 -15.10 4.45 5.14
CA SER A 148 -15.80 4.72 6.41
C SER A 148 -16.04 3.49 7.30
N ASP A 149 -15.53 2.30 6.92
CA ASP A 149 -15.74 1.05 7.67
C ASP A 149 -14.85 0.95 8.94
N VAL A 150 -15.30 1.63 10.00
CA VAL A 150 -14.66 1.61 11.32
C VAL A 150 -14.60 0.20 11.91
N ALA A 151 -15.66 -0.61 11.72
CA ALA A 151 -15.71 -1.96 12.26
C ALA A 151 -14.70 -2.88 11.56
N GLY A 152 -14.57 -2.77 10.23
CA GLY A 152 -13.58 -3.50 9.45
C GLY A 152 -12.14 -3.12 9.78
N LEU A 153 -11.89 -1.91 10.27
CA LEU A 153 -10.58 -1.49 10.79
C LEU A 153 -10.29 -2.09 12.16
N LEU A 154 -11.24 -2.06 13.10
CA LEU A 154 -10.99 -2.50 14.49
C LEU A 154 -11.12 -4.00 14.73
N ALA A 155 -12.14 -4.64 14.15
CA ALA A 155 -12.51 -6.02 14.47
C ALA A 155 -11.36 -7.04 14.31
N PRO A 156 -10.47 -6.95 13.28
CA PRO A 156 -9.34 -7.88 13.16
C PRO A 156 -8.32 -7.78 14.30
N HIS A 157 -8.26 -6.63 15.00
CA HIS A 157 -7.17 -6.28 15.90
C HIS A 157 -7.57 -6.25 17.38
N VAL A 158 -8.86 -6.36 17.73
CA VAL A 158 -9.34 -6.24 19.13
C VAL A 158 -8.61 -7.16 20.11
N GLY A 159 -8.25 -8.39 19.70
CA GLY A 159 -7.50 -9.32 20.54
C GLY A 159 -6.03 -8.92 20.76
N VAL A 160 -5.40 -8.32 19.74
CA VAL A 160 -4.02 -7.81 19.85
C VAL A 160 -4.01 -6.53 20.67
N LEU A 161 -4.94 -5.60 20.41
CA LEU A 161 -5.08 -4.35 21.15
C LEU A 161 -5.40 -4.60 22.62
N SER A 162 -6.24 -5.59 22.96
CA SER A 162 -6.52 -5.93 24.36
C SER A 162 -5.29 -6.49 25.08
N SER A 163 -4.35 -7.13 24.36
CA SER A 163 -3.10 -7.63 24.93
C SER A 163 -2.10 -6.51 25.26
N PHE A 164 -2.28 -5.30 24.73
CA PHE A 164 -1.42 -4.15 25.03
C PHE A 164 -1.67 -3.56 26.43
N VAL A 165 -2.74 -3.98 27.11
CA VAL A 165 -3.05 -3.59 28.47
C VAL A 165 -1.91 -4.00 29.41
N GLY A 166 -1.23 -3.01 29.99
CA GLY A 166 -0.08 -3.21 30.87
C GLY A 166 1.29 -2.98 30.22
N GLN A 167 1.35 -2.64 28.92
CA GLN A 167 2.56 -2.07 28.32
C GLN A 167 2.91 -0.72 28.96
N SER A 168 4.19 -0.38 28.97
CA SER A 168 4.69 0.85 29.60
C SER A 168 4.48 2.11 28.77
N ASP A 169 4.06 2.01 27.49
CA ASP A 169 3.82 3.19 26.64
C ASP A 169 2.43 3.80 26.93
N PRO A 170 2.37 5.00 27.53
CA PRO A 170 1.10 5.65 27.86
C PRO A 170 0.29 6.06 26.62
N ARG A 171 0.93 6.27 25.46
CA ARG A 171 0.26 6.66 24.21
C ARG A 171 -0.60 5.51 23.69
N ILE A 172 -0.09 4.29 23.80
CA ILE A 172 -0.80 3.07 23.42
C ILE A 172 -1.92 2.77 24.39
N ALA A 173 -1.69 2.94 25.69
CA ALA A 173 -2.75 2.78 26.68
C ALA A 173 -3.93 3.74 26.42
N ALA A 174 -3.65 5.00 26.05
CA ALA A 174 -4.68 5.96 25.68
C ALA A 174 -5.43 5.54 24.40
N LEU A 175 -4.70 5.14 23.35
CA LEU A 175 -5.30 4.65 22.10
C LEU A 175 -6.24 3.46 22.34
N VAL A 176 -5.78 2.47 23.11
CA VAL A 176 -6.56 1.26 23.39
C VAL A 176 -7.82 1.58 24.16
N GLU A 177 -7.79 2.53 25.10
CA GLU A 177 -8.99 2.94 25.83
C GLU A 177 -10.00 3.63 24.91
N GLU A 178 -9.57 4.57 24.06
CA GLU A 178 -10.44 5.20 23.06
C GLU A 178 -11.05 4.15 22.11
N CYS A 179 -10.25 3.18 21.64
CA CYS A 179 -10.75 2.10 20.79
C CYS A 179 -11.72 1.16 21.53
N ARG A 180 -11.54 0.94 22.83
CA ARG A 180 -12.43 0.12 23.65
C ARG A 180 -13.79 0.81 23.82
N GLU A 181 -13.80 2.11 24.07
CA GLU A 181 -15.02 2.92 24.11
C GLU A 181 -15.75 2.85 22.78
N LEU A 182 -15.05 3.14 21.68
CA LEU A 182 -15.59 3.07 20.33
C LEU A 182 -16.14 1.67 20.00
N ALA A 183 -15.40 0.61 20.32
CA ALA A 183 -15.86 -0.77 20.13
C ALA A 183 -17.20 -1.05 20.84
N GLY A 184 -17.38 -0.50 22.05
CA GLY A 184 -18.65 -0.59 22.77
C GLY A 184 -19.80 0.14 22.08
N GLU A 185 -19.54 1.29 21.46
CA GLU A 185 -20.54 2.06 20.70
C GLU A 185 -20.98 1.33 19.42
N ILE A 186 -20.05 0.72 18.70
CA ILE A 186 -20.33 -0.02 17.46
C ILE A 186 -20.68 -1.50 17.67
N GLY A 187 -20.74 -1.96 18.93
CA GLY A 187 -21.16 -3.32 19.28
C GLY A 187 -20.12 -4.41 18.96
N LEU A 188 -18.83 -4.08 18.93
CA LEU A 188 -17.74 -5.05 18.83
C LEU A 188 -17.41 -5.64 20.21
N ASP A 189 -17.29 -6.96 20.26
CA ASP A 189 -16.87 -7.66 21.48
C ASP A 189 -15.40 -7.37 21.78
N TRP A 190 -15.15 -6.72 22.92
CA TRP A 190 -13.80 -6.46 23.41
C TRP A 190 -13.38 -7.54 24.42
N PRO A 191 -12.46 -8.44 24.08
CA PRO A 191 -12.05 -9.52 24.99
C PRO A 191 -11.31 -8.96 26.20
N ASP A 192 -11.51 -9.59 27.36
CA ASP A 192 -10.66 -9.35 28.52
C ASP A 192 -9.19 -9.66 28.15
N PRO A 193 -8.22 -8.89 28.69
CA PRO A 193 -6.81 -9.13 28.41
C PRO A 193 -6.46 -10.53 28.90
N VAL A 194 -6.31 -11.46 27.96
CA VAL A 194 -5.71 -12.76 28.26
C VAL A 194 -4.25 -12.46 28.53
N GLY A 195 -3.82 -12.62 29.79
CA GLY A 195 -2.44 -12.33 30.18
C GLY A 195 -1.49 -12.92 29.15
N ALA A 196 -0.81 -12.04 28.40
CA ALA A 196 0.04 -12.46 27.31
C ALA A 196 1.07 -13.44 27.89
N ALA A 197 1.11 -14.67 27.36
CA ALA A 197 2.30 -15.47 27.52
C ALA A 197 3.46 -14.60 27.03
N PRO A 198 4.55 -14.42 27.80
CA PRO A 198 5.64 -13.56 27.38
C PRO A 198 6.04 -13.99 25.98
N GLN A 199 5.78 -13.10 25.01
CA GLN A 199 6.26 -13.29 23.66
C GLN A 199 7.77 -13.26 23.82
N ARG A 200 8.37 -14.46 23.84
CA ARG A 200 9.81 -14.59 23.81
C ARG A 200 10.20 -13.80 22.58
N ASP A 201 11.03 -12.79 22.78
CA ASP A 201 11.83 -12.23 21.71
C ASP A 201 12.57 -13.41 21.11
N ASP A 202 11.99 -13.94 20.03
CA ASP A 202 12.50 -15.09 19.34
C ASP A 202 13.84 -14.64 18.79
N TYR A 203 14.90 -15.10 19.45
CA TYR A 203 16.25 -15.03 18.95
C TYR A 203 16.19 -15.43 17.48
N ALA A 204 16.33 -14.44 16.60
CA ALA A 204 16.53 -14.67 15.19
C ALA A 204 17.86 -15.41 15.09
N LEU A 205 17.76 -16.74 15.04
CA LEU A 205 18.88 -17.58 14.66
C LEU A 205 19.17 -17.15 13.24
N ALA A 206 20.20 -16.33 13.05
CA ALA A 206 20.73 -16.01 11.74
C ALA A 206 21.07 -17.34 11.09
N ALA A 207 20.16 -17.87 10.28
CA ALA A 207 20.47 -18.84 9.27
C ALA A 207 21.41 -18.08 8.33
N GLY A 208 22.71 -18.13 8.65
CA GLY A 208 23.75 -17.57 7.82
C GLY A 208 23.43 -17.96 6.40
N ALA A 209 23.44 -16.96 5.51
CA ALA A 209 23.15 -17.11 4.11
C ALA A 209 23.67 -18.47 3.68
N GLY A 210 22.73 -19.39 3.42
CA GLY A 210 23.08 -20.61 2.75
C GLY A 210 23.58 -20.11 1.41
N GLU A 211 24.89 -19.88 1.31
CA GLU A 211 25.61 -19.78 0.07
C GLU A 211 25.15 -21.02 -0.67
N GLY A 212 24.16 -20.83 -1.53
CA GLY A 212 23.64 -21.87 -2.37
C GLY A 212 24.87 -22.37 -3.08
N ALA A 213 25.31 -23.57 -2.69
CA ALA A 213 26.46 -24.23 -3.29
C ALA A 213 26.28 -24.05 -4.79
N ILE A 214 27.18 -23.30 -5.43
CA ILE A 214 27.07 -22.91 -6.83
C ILE A 214 26.64 -24.16 -7.58
N ALA A 215 25.37 -24.20 -7.97
CA ALA A 215 24.76 -25.43 -8.40
C ALA A 215 25.50 -25.85 -9.67
N ALA A 216 26.06 -27.05 -9.69
CA ALA A 216 26.61 -27.61 -10.91
C ALA A 216 25.49 -27.57 -11.97
N GLY A 217 25.74 -26.88 -13.09
CA GLY A 217 24.71 -26.66 -14.12
C GLY A 217 23.93 -25.35 -14.03
N LEU A 218 24.43 -24.32 -13.31
CA LEU A 218 23.90 -22.95 -13.41
C LEU A 218 24.07 -22.41 -14.84
N ILE A 219 22.97 -22.07 -15.48
CA ILE A 219 22.92 -21.55 -16.86
C ILE A 219 22.88 -20.03 -16.85
N ALA A 220 21.99 -19.46 -16.04
CA ALA A 220 21.80 -18.02 -15.96
C ALA A 220 21.31 -17.59 -14.57
N ARG A 221 21.47 -16.31 -14.27
CA ARG A 221 20.90 -15.66 -13.09
C ARG A 221 20.68 -14.18 -13.36
N GLY A 222 19.81 -13.58 -12.57
CA GLY A 222 19.61 -12.15 -12.57
C GLY A 222 18.78 -11.70 -11.40
N THR A 223 18.45 -10.42 -11.43
CA THR A 223 17.64 -9.78 -10.41
C THR A 223 16.47 -9.03 -11.05
N GLY A 224 15.42 -8.79 -10.28
CA GLY A 224 14.29 -7.95 -10.64
C GLY A 224 13.73 -7.25 -9.41
N THR A 225 12.76 -6.37 -9.61
CA THR A 225 12.06 -5.69 -8.52
C THR A 225 10.59 -6.09 -8.55
N VAL A 226 10.00 -6.34 -7.38
CA VAL A 226 8.56 -6.56 -7.23
C VAL A 226 7.84 -5.24 -7.52
N ALA A 227 6.87 -5.27 -8.44
CA ALA A 227 5.92 -4.16 -8.56
C ALA A 227 4.96 -4.22 -7.38
N TRP A 228 4.98 -3.22 -6.50
CA TRP A 228 4.22 -3.28 -5.24
C TRP A 228 2.72 -3.35 -5.51
N SER A 229 2.27 -2.66 -6.54
CA SER A 229 0.87 -2.68 -7.01
C SER A 229 0.41 -3.99 -7.64
N ALA A 230 1.32 -4.96 -7.85
CA ALA A 230 0.99 -6.31 -8.32
C ALA A 230 0.76 -7.32 -7.18
N VAL A 231 1.12 -6.98 -5.94
CA VAL A 231 1.17 -7.92 -4.81
C VAL A 231 0.37 -7.40 -3.61
N PRO A 232 -0.04 -8.29 -2.67
CA PRO A 232 -0.60 -7.84 -1.41
C PRO A 232 0.39 -6.97 -0.62
N PRO A 233 -0.09 -5.96 0.13
CA PRO A 233 0.76 -5.16 1.00
C PRO A 233 1.38 -6.01 2.11
N GLY A 234 2.53 -5.59 2.66
CA GLY A 234 3.11 -6.20 3.86
C GLY A 234 3.70 -7.60 3.68
N VAL A 235 3.90 -8.08 2.45
CA VAL A 235 4.50 -9.40 2.18
C VAL A 235 5.99 -9.27 1.85
N PHE A 236 6.32 -8.48 0.83
CA PHE A 236 7.67 -8.41 0.26
C PHE A 236 8.46 -7.19 0.73
N ASP A 237 9.79 -7.31 0.73
CA ASP A 237 10.69 -6.17 0.92
C ASP A 237 10.55 -5.19 -0.25
N ALA A 238 10.40 -3.90 0.07
CA ALA A 238 10.13 -2.84 -0.89
C ALA A 238 11.39 -2.29 -1.61
N ALA A 239 12.59 -2.74 -1.29
CA ALA A 239 13.81 -2.32 -1.97
C ALA A 239 13.80 -2.71 -3.46
N GLU A 240 14.71 -2.10 -4.23
CA GLU A 240 14.98 -2.57 -5.59
C GLU A 240 15.78 -3.88 -5.57
N GLY A 241 15.64 -4.69 -6.63
CA GLY A 241 16.42 -5.92 -6.76
C GLY A 241 16.09 -6.99 -5.72
N THR A 242 14.84 -7.04 -5.27
CA THR A 242 14.34 -7.98 -4.25
C THR A 242 13.94 -9.34 -4.83
N ILE A 243 13.82 -9.44 -6.14
CA ILE A 243 13.66 -10.71 -6.85
C ILE A 243 15.05 -11.18 -7.27
N GLU A 244 15.44 -12.36 -6.81
CA GLU A 244 16.59 -13.10 -7.32
C GLU A 244 16.05 -14.28 -8.14
N TRP A 245 16.58 -14.49 -9.34
CA TRP A 245 16.23 -15.63 -10.14
C TRP A 245 17.47 -16.32 -10.69
N SER A 246 17.37 -17.63 -10.85
CA SER A 246 18.41 -18.45 -11.46
C SER A 246 17.79 -19.55 -12.29
N VAL A 247 18.52 -19.96 -13.32
CA VAL A 247 18.14 -21.06 -14.21
C VAL A 247 19.25 -22.08 -14.15
N ALA A 248 18.90 -23.32 -13.85
CA ALA A 248 19.86 -24.42 -13.74
C ALA A 248 19.30 -25.70 -14.35
N ALA A 249 20.21 -26.57 -14.79
CA ALA A 249 19.87 -27.93 -15.19
C ALA A 249 19.23 -28.68 -14.02
N ALA A 250 18.09 -29.32 -14.26
CA ALA A 250 17.33 -30.06 -13.25
C ALA A 250 16.92 -31.43 -13.82
N GLY A 251 17.67 -32.48 -13.47
CA GLY A 251 17.43 -33.82 -13.97
C GLY A 251 17.63 -33.89 -15.50
N ALA A 252 16.54 -34.13 -16.24
CA ALA A 252 16.54 -34.20 -17.70
C ALA A 252 16.14 -32.89 -18.40
N GLY A 253 15.73 -31.87 -17.65
CA GLY A 253 15.25 -30.58 -18.16
C GLY A 253 15.93 -29.40 -17.47
N VAL A 254 15.26 -28.25 -17.51
CA VAL A 254 15.76 -27.00 -16.94
C VAL A 254 14.68 -26.40 -16.04
N ALA A 255 15.09 -26.00 -14.84
CA ALA A 255 14.22 -25.32 -13.90
C ALA A 255 14.73 -23.92 -13.62
N ALA A 256 13.79 -23.00 -13.42
CA ALA A 256 14.07 -21.70 -12.87
C ALA A 256 13.69 -21.66 -11.39
N GLU A 257 14.60 -21.19 -10.55
CA GLU A 257 14.33 -20.85 -9.16
C GLU A 257 14.18 -19.34 -9.04
N VAL A 258 13.08 -18.90 -8.45
CA VAL A 258 12.84 -17.51 -8.07
C VAL A 258 12.80 -17.43 -6.55
N ARG A 259 13.46 -16.42 -6.00
CA ARG A 259 13.42 -16.07 -4.59
C ARG A 259 13.09 -14.59 -4.47
N VAL A 260 12.15 -14.26 -3.60
CA VAL A 260 11.73 -12.88 -3.37
C VAL A 260 11.99 -12.55 -1.90
N ALA A 261 12.64 -11.41 -1.64
CA ALA A 261 12.88 -10.94 -0.28
C ALA A 261 11.54 -10.57 0.41
N LEU A 262 11.42 -10.96 1.68
CA LEU A 262 10.25 -10.73 2.53
C LEU A 262 10.61 -9.69 3.60
N SER A 263 9.64 -8.87 4.01
CA SER A 263 9.84 -7.86 5.06
C SER A 263 8.69 -7.79 6.08
N GLY A 264 7.50 -8.33 5.76
CA GLY A 264 6.38 -8.33 6.69
C GLY A 264 5.96 -9.72 7.16
N LEU A 265 4.90 -9.74 7.96
CA LEU A 265 4.38 -10.93 8.63
C LEU A 265 3.36 -11.70 7.77
N ASP A 266 2.95 -11.12 6.64
CA ASP A 266 1.98 -11.72 5.74
C ASP A 266 2.63 -12.78 4.84
N SER A 267 1.86 -13.82 4.50
CA SER A 267 2.39 -14.98 3.79
C SER A 267 2.47 -14.77 2.27
N PRO A 268 3.61 -15.08 1.62
CA PRO A 268 3.74 -15.07 0.16
C PRO A 268 3.12 -16.30 -0.53
N LEU A 269 2.62 -17.27 0.25
CA LEU A 269 2.16 -18.55 -0.26
C LEU A 269 1.05 -18.38 -1.32
N GLY A 270 1.26 -18.99 -2.48
CA GLY A 270 0.26 -18.99 -3.55
C GLY A 270 0.26 -17.73 -4.43
N ILE A 271 1.19 -16.80 -4.21
CA ILE A 271 1.39 -15.67 -5.12
C ILE A 271 2.04 -16.16 -6.41
N GLU A 272 1.43 -15.81 -7.55
CA GLU A 272 1.88 -16.24 -8.87
C GLU A 272 3.24 -15.61 -9.22
N VAL A 273 4.08 -16.41 -9.87
CA VAL A 273 5.35 -15.96 -10.45
C VAL A 273 5.40 -16.41 -11.90
N GLU A 274 5.86 -15.50 -12.75
CA GLU A 274 6.12 -15.77 -14.15
C GLU A 274 7.52 -15.32 -14.55
N ILE A 275 8.23 -16.18 -15.26
CA ILE A 275 9.47 -15.83 -15.96
C ILE A 275 9.19 -15.84 -17.45
N ARG A 276 9.61 -14.79 -18.14
CA ARG A 276 9.61 -14.72 -19.60
C ARG A 276 11.01 -14.37 -20.08
N GLY A 277 11.55 -15.20 -20.96
CA GLY A 277 12.80 -14.98 -21.69
C GLY A 277 12.56 -15.13 -23.18
N ASN A 278 13.52 -14.66 -23.99
CA ASN A 278 13.39 -14.75 -25.45
C ASN A 278 13.42 -16.22 -25.89
N GLY A 279 12.24 -16.81 -26.13
CA GLY A 279 12.08 -18.22 -26.49
C GLY A 279 11.82 -19.17 -25.31
N CYS A 280 11.51 -18.68 -24.12
CA CYS A 280 11.05 -19.54 -23.02
C CYS A 280 10.10 -18.83 -22.05
N ALA A 281 9.22 -19.60 -21.42
CA ALA A 281 8.36 -19.12 -20.35
C ALA A 281 8.26 -20.16 -19.22
N ALA A 282 8.05 -19.68 -18.00
CA ALA A 282 7.77 -20.51 -16.85
C ALA A 282 6.77 -19.79 -15.94
N SER A 283 5.83 -20.52 -15.36
CA SER A 283 4.83 -19.98 -14.44
C SER A 283 4.61 -20.93 -13.27
N GLY A 284 4.32 -20.38 -12.10
CA GLY A 284 4.02 -21.16 -10.91
C GLY A 284 3.75 -20.25 -9.72
N PHE A 285 4.01 -20.73 -8.52
CA PHE A 285 3.63 -20.05 -7.28
C PHE A 285 4.78 -20.02 -6.28
N LEU A 286 4.82 -18.97 -5.46
CA LEU A 286 5.69 -18.92 -4.30
C LEU A 286 5.19 -19.84 -3.19
N ASP A 287 6.13 -20.46 -2.49
CA ASP A 287 5.90 -21.08 -1.19
C ASP A 287 5.93 -20.04 -0.05
N ALA A 288 5.70 -20.49 1.18
CA ALA A 288 5.67 -19.62 2.36
C ALA A 288 7.03 -18.95 2.68
N THR A 289 8.12 -19.38 2.03
CA THR A 289 9.46 -18.79 2.20
C THR A 289 9.78 -17.75 1.11
N GLY A 290 8.83 -17.47 0.21
CA GLY A 290 9.05 -16.58 -0.93
C GLY A 290 9.87 -17.23 -2.04
N ARG A 291 9.92 -18.56 -2.11
CA ARG A 291 10.63 -19.32 -3.15
C ARG A 291 9.66 -19.98 -4.12
N GLY A 292 9.96 -19.94 -5.41
CA GLY A 292 9.22 -20.65 -6.46
C GLY A 292 10.19 -21.43 -7.35
N VAL A 293 9.87 -22.70 -7.64
CA VAL A 293 10.63 -23.52 -8.59
C VAL A 293 9.71 -23.82 -9.78
N LEU A 294 10.14 -23.38 -10.96
CA LEU A 294 9.31 -23.31 -12.16
C LEU A 294 9.96 -24.15 -13.27
N GLU A 295 9.18 -24.98 -13.94
CA GLU A 295 9.65 -25.70 -15.13
C GLU A 295 9.61 -24.77 -16.34
N LEU A 296 10.73 -24.67 -17.06
CA LEU A 296 10.85 -23.83 -18.26
C LEU A 296 10.30 -24.56 -19.48
N HIS A 297 9.49 -23.85 -20.25
CA HIS A 297 8.89 -24.35 -21.49
C HIS A 297 9.31 -23.50 -22.68
N ASP A 298 9.42 -24.11 -23.85
CA ASP A 298 9.63 -23.44 -25.13
C ASP A 298 8.32 -22.77 -25.64
N PRO A 299 8.34 -22.02 -26.75
CA PRO A 299 7.14 -21.36 -27.29
C PRO A 299 6.05 -22.33 -27.72
N GLU A 300 6.40 -23.59 -28.00
CA GLU A 300 5.50 -24.68 -28.32
C GLU A 300 4.93 -25.39 -27.07
N GLY A 301 5.35 -24.97 -25.88
CA GLY A 301 4.89 -25.50 -24.59
C GLY A 301 5.55 -26.82 -24.20
N GLN A 302 6.66 -27.21 -24.82
CA GLN A 302 7.43 -28.39 -24.42
C GLN A 302 8.48 -28.04 -23.36
N PRO A 303 8.79 -28.97 -22.43
CA PRO A 303 9.88 -28.77 -21.47
C PRO A 303 11.20 -28.45 -22.17
N LEU A 304 11.84 -27.37 -21.73
CA LEU A 304 13.10 -26.90 -22.28
C LEU A 304 14.24 -27.85 -21.88
N ILE A 305 15.06 -28.28 -22.86
CA ILE A 305 16.25 -29.08 -22.57
C ILE A 305 17.48 -28.19 -22.32
N GLU A 306 18.47 -28.74 -21.61
CA GLU A 306 19.66 -27.99 -21.19
C GLU A 306 20.40 -27.30 -22.35
N THR A 307 20.58 -28.00 -23.48
CA THR A 307 21.27 -27.44 -24.65
C THR A 307 20.51 -26.30 -25.31
N GLN A 308 19.18 -26.29 -25.24
CA GLN A 308 18.39 -25.15 -25.73
C GLN A 308 18.57 -23.96 -24.79
N ALA A 309 18.48 -24.18 -23.48
CA ALA A 309 18.65 -23.14 -22.46
C ALA A 309 20.02 -22.44 -22.53
N TRP A 310 21.11 -23.17 -22.80
CA TRP A 310 22.44 -22.58 -23.01
C TRP A 310 22.54 -21.65 -24.23
N ASN A 311 21.66 -21.81 -25.21
CA ASN A 311 21.63 -21.00 -26.43
C ASN A 311 20.65 -19.81 -26.34
N LEU A 312 19.93 -19.66 -25.23
CA LEU A 312 19.00 -18.53 -25.03
C LEU A 312 19.74 -17.28 -24.55
N ASP A 313 19.12 -16.13 -24.82
CA ASP A 313 19.60 -14.82 -24.40
C ASP A 313 18.90 -14.38 -23.11
N TRP A 314 19.62 -14.49 -21.99
CA TRP A 314 19.11 -14.28 -20.63
C TRP A 314 19.12 -12.83 -20.09
N PRO A 315 19.93 -11.87 -20.57
CA PRO A 315 19.87 -10.47 -20.12
C PRO A 315 18.51 -9.78 -20.35
N HIS A 316 17.71 -10.28 -21.28
CA HIS A 316 16.36 -9.78 -21.56
C HIS A 316 15.26 -10.56 -20.84
N THR A 317 15.62 -11.41 -19.88
CA THR A 317 14.67 -12.14 -19.05
C THR A 317 13.98 -11.21 -18.05
N SER A 318 12.65 -11.24 -18.05
CA SER A 318 11.82 -10.55 -17.08
C SER A 318 11.19 -11.54 -16.12
N VAL A 319 11.17 -11.22 -14.83
CA VAL A 319 10.44 -11.97 -13.81
C VAL A 319 9.34 -11.08 -13.25
N ARG A 320 8.13 -11.61 -13.19
CA ARG A 320 6.95 -10.96 -12.64
C ARG A 320 6.45 -11.76 -11.43
N VAL A 321 6.08 -11.05 -10.38
CA VAL A 321 5.47 -11.60 -9.17
C VAL A 321 4.15 -10.88 -8.96
N GLY A 322 3.07 -11.63 -8.72
CA GLY A 322 1.73 -11.08 -8.56
C GLY A 322 1.04 -10.73 -9.89
N ALA A 323 0.07 -9.82 -9.86
CA ALA A 323 -0.80 -9.47 -10.98
C ALA A 323 -0.05 -8.93 -12.22
N ALA A 324 -0.67 -9.09 -13.40
CA ALA A 324 -0.14 -8.57 -14.67
C ALA A 324 -0.68 -7.16 -15.00
N GLY A 325 -0.01 -6.47 -15.93
CA GLY A 325 -0.51 -5.20 -16.49
C GLY A 325 -0.32 -3.98 -15.60
N VAL A 326 0.63 -4.03 -14.68
CA VAL A 326 0.89 -2.96 -13.71
C VAL A 326 1.96 -2.00 -14.23
N GLY A 327 1.69 -0.69 -14.17
CA GLY A 327 2.50 0.39 -14.76
C GLY A 327 3.40 1.15 -13.77
N GLU A 328 3.92 0.49 -12.73
CA GLU A 328 4.69 1.14 -11.68
C GLU A 328 6.15 1.42 -12.08
N SER A 329 6.58 2.68 -12.01
CA SER A 329 7.93 3.08 -12.38
C SER A 329 8.92 2.99 -11.20
N ALA A 330 10.20 2.78 -11.51
CA ALA A 330 11.26 2.84 -10.49
C ALA A 330 11.41 4.23 -9.86
N SER A 331 11.08 5.29 -10.62
CA SER A 331 11.10 6.66 -10.12
C SER A 331 10.02 6.89 -9.06
N ASP A 332 8.83 6.32 -9.24
CA ASP A 332 7.73 6.45 -8.28
C ASP A 332 8.02 5.67 -7.00
N ARG A 333 8.59 4.47 -7.10
CA ARG A 333 9.07 3.72 -5.94
C ARG A 333 10.15 4.47 -5.16
N ASP A 334 11.09 5.10 -5.86
CA ASP A 334 12.14 5.87 -5.20
C ASP A 334 11.58 7.09 -4.45
N ARG A 335 10.63 7.82 -5.05
CA ARG A 335 9.89 8.89 -4.39
C ARG A 335 9.19 8.42 -3.12
N VAL A 336 8.45 7.30 -3.20
CA VAL A 336 7.75 6.74 -2.04
C VAL A 336 8.71 6.30 -0.94
N ARG A 337 9.82 5.63 -1.26
CA ARG A 337 10.84 5.27 -0.27
C ARG A 337 11.50 6.49 0.36
N ALA A 338 11.80 7.52 -0.44
CA ALA A 338 12.34 8.78 0.08
C ALA A 338 11.35 9.46 1.04
N PHE A 339 10.06 9.48 0.70
CA PHE A 339 8.99 9.99 1.55
C PHE A 339 8.87 9.21 2.87
N ALA A 340 8.82 7.87 2.81
CA ALA A 340 8.74 7.03 4.01
C ALA A 340 9.95 7.25 4.95
N ARG A 341 11.16 7.29 4.40
CA ARG A 341 12.37 7.62 5.18
C ARG A 341 12.32 9.01 5.80
N ALA A 342 11.80 10.01 5.09
CA ALA A 342 11.67 11.35 5.63
C ALA A 342 10.73 11.37 6.85
N ARG A 343 9.61 10.64 6.78
CA ARG A 343 8.62 10.52 7.87
C ARG A 343 9.15 9.78 9.09
N LEU A 344 9.96 8.72 8.90
CA LEU A 344 10.60 8.03 10.03
C LEU A 344 11.72 8.86 10.67
N ASN A 345 12.51 9.59 9.86
CA ASN A 345 13.63 10.40 10.40
C ASN A 345 13.17 11.62 11.18
N VAL A 346 12.12 12.30 10.70
CA VAL A 346 11.55 13.49 11.35
C VAL A 346 10.02 13.38 11.29
N PRO A 347 9.40 12.66 12.24
CA PRO A 347 7.94 12.57 12.31
C PRO A 347 7.32 13.97 12.40
N GLY A 348 6.41 14.28 11.47
CA GLY A 348 5.68 15.54 11.45
C GLY A 348 4.52 15.57 12.45
N ASP A 349 3.85 16.72 12.58
CA ASP A 349 2.65 16.86 13.42
C ASP A 349 1.48 15.98 12.95
N ASP A 350 1.49 15.54 11.69
CA ASP A 350 0.52 14.63 11.08
C ASP A 350 0.93 13.15 11.18
N ALA A 351 2.02 12.81 11.86
CA ALA A 351 2.49 11.44 12.02
C ALA A 351 1.53 10.59 12.86
N PHE A 352 1.37 9.35 12.45
CA PHE A 352 0.68 8.33 13.22
C PHE A 352 1.58 7.79 14.33
N LEU A 353 1.00 7.38 15.45
CA LEU A 353 1.70 6.70 16.54
C LEU A 353 2.43 5.45 16.05
N ALA A 354 1.86 4.73 15.08
CA ALA A 354 2.54 3.62 14.42
C ALA A 354 3.87 4.03 13.76
N GLU A 355 3.95 5.22 13.15
CA GLU A 355 5.18 5.75 12.56
C GLU A 355 6.18 6.20 13.64
N ILE A 356 5.69 6.86 14.68
CA ILE A 356 6.51 7.30 15.81
C ILE A 356 7.17 6.09 16.49
N ARG A 357 6.40 5.01 16.73
CA ARG A 357 6.93 3.78 17.31
C ARG A 357 7.93 3.08 16.39
N ALA A 358 7.66 3.06 15.09
CA ALA A 358 8.61 2.51 14.12
C ALA A 358 9.94 3.28 14.15
N ALA A 359 9.89 4.61 14.14
CA ALA A 359 11.06 5.48 14.24
C ALA A 359 11.83 5.34 15.57
N GLU A 360 11.12 5.13 16.68
CA GLU A 360 11.72 4.90 18.01
C GLU A 360 12.36 3.49 18.14
N SER A 361 11.87 2.50 17.38
CA SER A 361 12.37 1.11 17.45
C SER A 361 13.64 0.89 16.62
N ASP A 362 13.97 1.80 15.71
CA ASP A 362 15.19 1.78 14.91
C ASP A 362 16.46 2.22 15.69
N TYR A 363 16.31 2.63 16.97
CA TYR A 363 17.39 3.08 17.86
C TYR A 363 17.66 2.15 19.05
#